data_AF-A0A7V9Z1W3-F1
#
_entry.id   AF-A0A7V9Z1W3-F1
#
_cell.length_a   1.000
_cell.length_b   1.000
_cell.length_c   1.000
_cell.angle_alpha   90.00
_cell.angle_beta   90.00
_cell.angle_gamma   90.00
#
_symmetry.space_group_name_H-M   'P 1'
#
loop_
_entity.id
_entity.type
_entity.pdbx_description
1 polymer ?
#
loop_
_entity_poly.entity_id
_entity_poly.type
_entity_poly.pdbx_seq_one_letter_code
_entity_poly.pdbx_strand_id
1 'polypeptide(L)'
;MTVGLKELLEKAEVKLKGVHPVVASKARQLITNAYKRRINVLITQGFRSIEEQNELYAQGRTKPGKIVTNAKGGYSYHNVGLAIDFCLLVDDKKVVWDTNADFDRDKIADWMEVVEEAKKLGFE
;
A
#
# COMPACT_ATOMS: atom_id res chain seq x y z
N MET A 1 -19.90 -4.43 -12.39
CA MET A 1 -19.64 -3.03 -12.02
C MET A 1 -18.16 -2.90 -11.83
N THR A 2 -17.51 -2.03 -12.59
CA THR A 2 -16.08 -1.73 -12.47
C THR A 2 -15.84 -0.88 -11.23
N VAL A 3 -14.74 -1.13 -10.49
CA VAL A 3 -14.44 -0.34 -9.29
C VAL A 3 -14.21 1.12 -9.69
N GLY A 4 -14.88 2.04 -9.02
CA GLY A 4 -14.73 3.47 -9.29
C GLY A 4 -13.55 4.07 -8.53
N LEU A 5 -12.91 5.11 -9.09
CA LEU A 5 -11.88 5.87 -8.38
C LEU A 5 -12.35 6.33 -7.00
N LYS A 6 -13.59 6.79 -6.89
CA LYS A 6 -14.19 7.21 -5.62
C LYS A 6 -14.16 6.09 -4.58
N GLU A 7 -14.52 4.88 -4.99
CA GLU A 7 -14.51 3.71 -4.10
C GLU A 7 -13.08 3.33 -3.67
N LEU A 8 -12.09 3.39 -4.58
CA LEU A 8 -10.69 3.15 -4.23
C LEU A 8 -10.18 4.16 -3.19
N LEU A 9 -10.51 5.44 -3.37
CA LEU A 9 -10.15 6.50 -2.42
C LEU A 9 -10.85 6.31 -1.06
N GLU A 10 -12.15 6.00 -1.06
CA GLU A 10 -12.90 5.71 0.18
C GLU A 10 -12.29 4.54 0.96
N LYS A 11 -11.86 3.46 0.28
CA LYS A 11 -11.15 2.35 0.94
C LYS A 11 -9.80 2.79 1.50
N ALA A 12 -9.08 3.67 0.80
CA ALA A 12 -7.79 4.18 1.25
C ALA A 12 -7.92 5.04 2.53
N GLU A 13 -8.97 5.85 2.67
CA GLU A 13 -9.17 6.70 3.87
C GLU A 13 -9.13 5.91 5.18
N VAL A 14 -9.67 4.69 5.19
CA VAL A 14 -9.63 3.81 6.37
C VAL A 14 -8.19 3.48 6.78
N LYS A 15 -7.30 3.30 5.80
CA LYS A 15 -5.89 2.95 6.01
C LYS A 15 -4.98 4.15 6.21
N LEU A 16 -5.38 5.32 5.71
CA LEU A 16 -4.64 6.57 5.85
C LEU A 16 -4.90 7.29 7.19
N LYS A 17 -5.75 6.74 8.05
CA LYS A 17 -5.97 7.28 9.40
C LYS A 17 -4.67 7.23 10.21
N GLY A 18 -4.22 8.37 10.72
CA GLY A 18 -2.96 8.51 11.47
C GLY A 18 -1.70 8.61 10.59
N VAL A 19 -1.82 8.49 9.27
CA VAL A 19 -0.71 8.76 8.33
C VAL A 19 -0.48 10.28 8.26
N HIS A 20 0.78 10.68 8.13
CA HIS A 20 1.15 12.09 8.01
C HIS A 20 0.40 12.74 6.83
N PRO A 21 -0.15 13.97 6.97
CA PRO A 21 -1.03 14.55 5.95
C PRO A 21 -0.42 14.63 4.55
N VAL A 22 0.88 14.91 4.45
CA VAL A 22 1.60 14.92 3.17
C VAL A 22 1.65 13.53 2.55
N VAL A 23 1.98 12.51 3.33
CA VAL A 23 2.04 11.12 2.85
C VAL A 23 0.66 10.63 2.43
N ALA A 24 -0.39 10.95 3.21
CA ALA A 24 -1.77 10.64 2.85
C ALA A 24 -2.20 11.36 1.55
N SER A 25 -1.82 12.63 1.36
CA SER A 25 -2.07 13.36 0.11
C SER A 25 -1.38 12.69 -1.08
N LYS A 26 -0.12 12.27 -0.92
CA LYS A 26 0.64 11.56 -1.96
C LYS A 26 0.08 10.17 -2.25
N ALA A 27 -0.41 9.45 -1.25
CA ALA A 27 -1.10 8.17 -1.45
C ALA A 27 -2.36 8.31 -2.32
N ARG A 28 -3.18 9.35 -2.08
CA ARG A 28 -4.35 9.65 -2.92
C ARG A 28 -3.98 10.01 -4.35
N GLN A 29 -2.89 10.77 -4.54
CA GLN A 29 -2.35 11.08 -5.86
C GLN A 29 -1.88 9.82 -6.58
N LEU A 30 -1.20 8.91 -5.88
CA LEU A 30 -0.76 7.63 -6.42
C LEU A 30 -1.93 6.80 -6.94
N ILE A 31 -2.98 6.62 -6.12
CA ILE A 31 -4.21 5.91 -6.52
C ILE A 31 -4.83 6.56 -7.76
N THR A 32 -4.95 7.89 -7.76
CA THR A 32 -5.57 8.64 -8.86
C THR A 32 -4.77 8.51 -10.16
N ASN A 33 -3.44 8.55 -10.09
CA ASN A 33 -2.57 8.48 -11.25
C ASN A 33 -2.48 7.05 -11.80
N ALA A 34 -2.40 6.04 -10.93
CA ALA A 34 -2.50 4.63 -11.32
C ALA A 34 -3.86 4.33 -11.99
N TYR A 35 -4.97 4.85 -11.43
CA TYR A 35 -6.30 4.65 -12.00
C TYR A 35 -6.44 5.20 -13.42
N LYS A 36 -5.80 6.35 -13.73
CA LYS A 36 -5.76 6.90 -15.10
C LYS A 36 -5.03 6.00 -16.09
N ARG A 37 -4.12 5.16 -15.59
CA ARG A 37 -3.41 4.12 -16.35
C ARG A 37 -4.16 2.78 -16.34
N ARG A 38 -5.41 2.74 -15.84
CA ARG A 38 -6.22 1.52 -15.70
C ARG A 38 -5.70 0.51 -14.68
N ILE A 39 -4.84 0.97 -13.76
CA ILE A 39 -4.31 0.16 -12.66
C ILE A 39 -5.03 0.54 -11.37
N ASN A 40 -5.77 -0.41 -10.80
CA ASN A 40 -6.46 -0.18 -9.53
C ASN A 40 -5.52 -0.51 -8.36
N VAL A 41 -5.21 0.50 -7.55
CA VAL A 41 -4.36 0.37 -6.36
C VAL A 41 -5.20 0.41 -5.08
N LEU A 42 -4.90 -0.48 -4.14
CA LEU A 42 -5.42 -0.45 -2.78
C LEU A 42 -4.29 -0.19 -1.79
N ILE A 43 -4.52 0.71 -0.83
CA ILE A 43 -3.66 0.83 0.34
C ILE A 43 -4.04 -0.28 1.31
N THR A 44 -3.05 -1.02 1.81
CA THR A 44 -3.25 -2.15 2.73
C THR A 44 -2.82 -1.83 4.16
N GLN A 45 -1.77 -1.01 4.29
CA GLN A 45 -1.22 -0.54 5.57
C GLN A 45 -0.86 0.95 5.47
N GLY A 46 -1.02 1.66 6.59
CA GLY A 46 -0.63 3.05 6.76
C GLY A 46 0.05 3.23 8.12
N PHE A 47 -0.55 4.02 9.02
CA PHE A 47 -0.05 4.13 10.39
C PHE A 47 -0.22 2.82 11.16
N ARG A 48 0.74 2.51 12.03
CA ARG A 48 0.72 1.38 12.96
C ARG A 48 1.31 1.81 14.29
N SER A 49 0.59 1.61 15.38
CA SER A 49 1.10 1.91 16.74
C SER A 49 2.34 1.07 17.09
N ILE A 50 3.06 1.50 18.14
CA ILE A 50 4.23 0.78 18.65
C ILE A 50 3.82 -0.61 19.15
N GLU A 51 2.66 -0.70 19.81
CA GLU A 51 2.08 -1.92 20.34
C GLU A 51 1.76 -2.91 19.20
N GLU A 52 1.05 -2.45 18.16
CA GLU A 52 0.75 -3.28 16.98
C GLU A 52 2.03 -3.75 16.26
N GLN A 53 3.05 -2.90 16.17
CA GLN A 53 4.32 -3.28 15.57
C GLN A 53 5.08 -4.32 16.40
N ASN A 54 5.03 -4.22 17.73
CA ASN A 54 5.61 -5.23 18.61
C ASN A 54 4.88 -6.57 18.49
N GLU A 55 3.56 -6.54 18.33
CA GLU A 55 2.74 -7.72 18.04
C GLU A 55 3.14 -8.39 16.72
N LEU A 56 3.36 -7.62 15.65
CA LEU A 56 3.89 -8.16 14.39
C LEU A 56 5.32 -8.70 14.53
N TYR A 57 6.19 -8.00 15.27
CA TYR A 57 7.57 -8.43 15.51
C TYR A 57 7.63 -9.75 16.28
N ALA A 58 6.68 -10.00 17.19
CA ALA A 58 6.59 -11.23 17.97
C ALA A 58 6.27 -12.47 17.11
N GLN A 59 5.60 -12.31 15.97
CA GLN A 59 5.22 -13.42 15.07
C GLN A 59 6.45 -14.14 14.51
N GLY A 60 6.48 -15.46 14.63
CA GLY A 60 7.61 -16.31 14.25
C GLY A 60 8.83 -16.18 15.16
N ARG A 61 8.71 -15.46 16.28
CA ARG A 61 9.77 -15.32 17.30
C ARG A 61 9.32 -15.82 18.66
N THR A 62 8.39 -15.09 19.28
CA THR A 62 7.81 -15.40 20.58
C THR A 62 6.34 -15.83 20.50
N LYS A 63 5.71 -15.64 19.33
CA LYS A 63 4.38 -16.17 18.98
C LYS A 63 4.48 -17.02 17.71
N PRO A 64 3.62 -18.04 17.54
CA PRO A 64 3.55 -18.80 16.29
C PRO A 64 3.25 -17.90 15.07
N GLY A 65 3.67 -18.33 13.89
CA GLY A 65 3.45 -17.61 12.63
C GLY A 65 4.73 -17.43 11.82
N LYS A 66 4.60 -16.87 10.62
CA LYS A 66 5.77 -16.47 9.82
C LYS A 66 6.28 -15.12 10.32
N ILE A 67 7.59 -14.90 10.21
CA ILE A 67 8.17 -13.58 10.43
C ILE A 67 7.66 -12.66 9.29
N VAL A 68 6.93 -11.61 9.65
CA VAL A 68 6.38 -10.62 8.71
C VAL A 68 7.08 -9.25 8.80
N THR A 69 7.91 -9.05 9.81
CA THR A 69 8.71 -7.83 9.97
C THR A 69 9.99 -8.11 10.75
N ASN A 70 11.02 -7.31 10.46
CA ASN A 70 12.27 -7.28 11.22
C ASN A 70 12.37 -6.06 12.15
N ALA A 71 11.43 -5.10 12.05
CA ALA A 71 11.42 -3.90 12.86
C ALA A 71 10.65 -4.11 14.17
N LYS A 72 11.23 -3.71 15.30
CA LYS A 72 10.53 -3.57 16.58
C LYS A 72 9.66 -2.31 16.56
N GLY A 73 8.73 -2.19 17.51
CA GLY A 73 7.97 -0.97 17.71
C GLY A 73 8.88 0.25 17.92
N GLY A 74 8.59 1.33 17.21
CA GLY A 74 9.40 2.55 17.17
C GLY A 74 10.47 2.57 16.07
N TYR A 75 10.72 1.43 15.40
CA TYR A 75 11.74 1.31 14.34
C TYR A 75 11.15 1.09 12.94
N SER A 76 9.83 1.18 12.78
CA SER A 76 9.18 1.16 11.48
C SER A 76 8.66 2.57 11.13
N TYR A 77 8.78 2.99 9.86
CA TYR A 77 8.17 4.24 9.40
C TYR A 77 6.65 4.26 9.53
N HIS A 78 5.99 3.09 9.57
CA HIS A 78 4.57 3.01 9.90
C HIS A 78 4.27 3.52 11.31
N ASN A 79 5.23 3.45 12.26
CA ASN A 79 5.07 3.95 13.63
C ASN A 79 5.01 5.47 13.74
N VAL A 80 5.50 6.17 12.72
CA VAL A 80 5.48 7.64 12.64
C VAL A 80 4.59 8.13 11.49
N GLY A 81 3.80 7.24 10.88
CA GLY A 81 2.85 7.59 9.83
C GLY A 81 3.52 8.06 8.52
N LEU A 82 4.76 7.63 8.25
CA LEU A 82 5.52 8.04 7.07
C LEU A 82 5.63 6.95 5.99
N ALA A 83 4.96 5.81 6.17
CA ALA A 83 4.96 4.71 5.20
C ALA A 83 3.53 4.25 4.87
N ILE A 84 3.37 3.71 3.66
CA ILE A 84 2.18 3.03 3.18
C ILE A 84 2.59 1.72 2.50
N ASP A 85 1.76 0.69 2.63
CA ASP A 85 1.86 -0.51 1.80
C ASP A 85 0.70 -0.53 0.82
N PHE A 86 0.93 -0.97 -0.41
CA PHE A 86 -0.11 -1.09 -1.43
C PHE A 86 -0.14 -2.49 -2.05
N CYS A 87 -1.23 -2.75 -2.77
CA CYS A 87 -1.38 -3.90 -3.64
C CYS A 87 -2.24 -3.52 -4.86
N LEU A 88 -2.32 -4.42 -5.84
CA LEU A 88 -3.13 -4.24 -7.04
C LEU A 88 -4.48 -4.95 -6.87
N LEU A 89 -5.53 -4.38 -7.44
CA LEU A 89 -6.87 -4.97 -7.52
C LEU A 89 -7.22 -5.28 -8.99
N VAL A 90 -7.24 -6.57 -9.31
CA VAL A 90 -7.49 -7.06 -10.68
C VAL A 90 -8.91 -7.59 -10.79
N ASP A 91 -9.54 -7.40 -11.95
CA ASP A 91 -10.93 -7.79 -12.23
C ASP A 91 -11.93 -7.29 -11.17
N ASP A 92 -11.61 -6.14 -10.56
CA ASP A 92 -12.37 -5.48 -9.48
C ASP A 92 -12.61 -6.35 -8.22
N LYS A 93 -11.89 -7.47 -8.09
CA LYS A 93 -12.18 -8.49 -7.06
C LYS A 93 -10.95 -9.13 -6.46
N LYS A 94 -9.88 -9.30 -7.24
CA LYS A 94 -8.71 -10.07 -6.85
C LYS A 94 -7.60 -9.15 -6.38
N VAL A 95 -7.22 -9.26 -5.12
CA VAL A 95 -6.05 -8.58 -4.57
C VAL A 95 -4.79 -9.39 -4.92
N VAL A 96 -3.79 -8.74 -5.50
CA VAL A 96 -2.52 -9.36 -5.89
C VAL A 96 -1.32 -8.51 -5.50
N TRP A 97 -0.20 -9.20 -5.23
CA TRP A 97 1.13 -8.64 -4.96
C TRP A 97 2.15 -9.10 -6.02
N ASP A 98 1.67 -9.39 -7.24
CA ASP A 98 2.54 -9.84 -8.33
C ASP A 98 3.27 -8.63 -8.91
N THR A 99 4.60 -8.67 -8.85
CA THR A 99 5.46 -7.58 -9.32
C THR A 99 5.79 -7.66 -10.80
N ASN A 100 5.43 -8.76 -11.47
CA ASN A 100 5.82 -9.05 -12.86
C ASN A 100 4.62 -9.13 -13.80
N ALA A 101 3.40 -9.13 -13.27
CA ALA A 101 2.19 -9.18 -14.07
C ALA A 101 1.96 -7.87 -14.82
N ASP A 102 1.43 -8.01 -16.03
CA ASP A 102 1.02 -6.95 -16.95
C ASP A 102 -0.46 -7.21 -17.30
N PHE A 103 -1.35 -6.65 -16.48
CA PHE A 103 -2.79 -6.81 -16.55
C PHE A 103 -3.41 -5.86 -17.58
N ASP A 104 -2.83 -4.67 -17.80
CA ASP A 104 -3.31 -3.69 -18.77
C ASP A 104 -2.80 -3.92 -20.21
N ARG A 105 -1.81 -4.80 -20.36
CA ARG A 105 -1.20 -5.30 -21.60
C ARG A 105 -0.39 -4.25 -22.36
N ASP A 106 0.23 -3.31 -21.65
CA ASP A 106 1.09 -2.29 -22.24
C ASP A 106 2.58 -2.73 -22.40
N LYS A 107 2.91 -3.95 -21.97
CA LYS A 107 4.25 -4.58 -21.92
C LYS A 107 5.14 -4.08 -20.78
N ILE A 108 4.58 -3.37 -19.82
CA ILE A 108 5.21 -2.96 -18.57
C ILE A 108 4.46 -3.67 -17.43
N ALA A 109 5.17 -4.10 -16.40
CA ALA A 109 4.50 -4.69 -15.25
C ALA A 109 3.76 -3.58 -14.47
N ASP A 110 2.47 -3.77 -14.17
CA ASP A 110 1.64 -2.73 -13.54
C ASP A 110 2.23 -2.30 -12.19
N TRP A 111 2.82 -3.26 -11.46
CA TRP A 111 3.50 -2.97 -10.20
C TRP A 111 4.63 -1.94 -10.40
N MET A 112 5.41 -2.09 -11.46
CA MET A 112 6.52 -1.21 -11.75
C MET A 112 6.07 0.18 -12.20
N GLU A 113 4.95 0.27 -12.91
CA GLU A 113 4.33 1.56 -13.24
C GLU A 113 3.87 2.31 -11.98
N VAL A 114 3.26 1.60 -11.02
CA VAL A 114 2.87 2.18 -9.73
C VAL A 114 4.09 2.60 -8.92
N VAL A 115 5.17 1.80 -8.91
CA VAL A 115 6.44 2.16 -8.25
C VAL A 115 7.06 3.41 -8.89
N GLU A 116 7.10 3.49 -10.22
CA GLU A 116 7.62 4.66 -10.93
C GLU A 116 6.82 5.92 -10.59
N GLU A 117 5.50 5.80 -10.54
CA GLU A 117 4.62 6.90 -10.14
C GLU A 117 4.83 7.30 -8.67
N ALA A 118 4.97 6.32 -7.77
CA ALA A 118 5.27 6.58 -6.36
C ALA A 118 6.59 7.34 -6.18
N LYS A 119 7.63 7.00 -6.96
CA LYS A 119 8.91 7.71 -6.97
C LYS A 119 8.77 9.17 -7.43
N LYS A 120 7.99 9.43 -8.48
CA LYS A 120 7.68 10.81 -8.92
C LYS A 120 6.97 11.62 -7.84
N LEU A 121 6.21 10.95 -6.98
CA LEU A 121 5.50 11.56 -5.85
C LEU A 121 6.37 11.75 -4.60
N GLY A 122 7.58 11.21 -4.58
CA GLY A 122 8.57 11.34 -3.50
C GLY A 122 8.67 10.15 -2.55
N PHE A 123 8.10 8.99 -2.91
CA PHE A 123 8.32 7.73 -2.17
C PHE A 123 9.62 7.05 -2.63
N GLU A 124 10.23 6.24 -1.75
CA GLU A 124 11.46 5.48 -2.01
C GLU A 124 11.19 3.99 -2.22
#